data_AF-A0A8H7BWE9-F1
#
_entry.id   AF-A0A8H7BWE9-F1
#
_cell.length_a   1.000
_cell.length_b   1.000
_cell.length_c   1.000
_cell.angle_alpha   90.00
_cell.angle_beta   90.00
_cell.angle_gamma   90.00
#
_symmetry.space_group_name_H-M   'P 1'
#
loop_
_entity.id
_entity.type
_entity.pdbx_description
1 polymer ?
#
loop_
_entity_poly.entity_id
_entity_poly.type
_entity_poly.pdbx_seq_one_letter_code
_entity_poly.pdbx_strand_id
1 'polypeptide(L)'
;METAWVRNQLKRITEKSPELSKQTRCYTTVPCESFEVLNELVVDRGPSPYMSMLELFGDEQHLTTVQADGICIATPTGSTAYSLSAQGSLTHPDIRCTLVTPICPHTLNFRPMLLPEAMTIRIAVPFNSRSTAYCSFDGRNRVELQQGDHVKVTISRYPLPTVCGTDTSTDWFASLQQCLQWNVRERQKSFVVLETSENQKPASPGEGPEDSMFACIRHSKRPISSKSSGITIIDEDTDTEENDDESWDLPAWNDDEMSQGLVS
;
A
#
# COMPACT_ATOMS: atom_id res chain seq x y z
N MET A 1 -14.87 -11.40 5.18
CA MET A 1 -14.95 -11.62 3.72
C MET A 1 -14.75 -13.09 3.47
N GLU A 2 -15.54 -13.69 2.58
CA GLU A 2 -15.37 -15.08 2.14
C GLU A 2 -14.73 -15.05 0.76
N THR A 3 -13.63 -15.78 0.61
CA THR A 3 -12.93 -15.91 -0.66
C THR A 3 -12.97 -17.37 -1.06
N ALA A 4 -13.33 -17.63 -2.31
CA ALA A 4 -13.27 -18.96 -2.89
C ALA A 4 -12.39 -18.88 -4.13
N TRP A 5 -11.33 -19.68 -4.15
CA TRP A 5 -10.53 -19.81 -5.36
C TRP A 5 -11.02 -21.01 -6.19
N VAL A 6 -11.07 -20.77 -7.48
CA VAL A 6 -11.56 -21.70 -8.48
C VAL A 6 -10.41 -22.01 -9.43
N ARG A 7 -9.98 -23.28 -9.41
CA ARG A 7 -8.97 -23.77 -10.33
C ARG A 7 -9.61 -24.19 -11.64
N ASN A 8 -8.97 -23.82 -12.73
CA ASN A 8 -9.40 -24.23 -14.03
C ASN A 8 -8.86 -25.63 -14.34
N GLN A 9 -9.76 -26.59 -14.53
CA GLN A 9 -9.39 -27.96 -14.91
C GLN A 9 -9.65 -28.15 -16.41
N LEU A 10 -8.60 -28.53 -17.12
CA LEU A 10 -8.65 -28.74 -18.56
C LEU A 10 -9.29 -30.11 -18.85
N LYS A 11 -10.58 -30.13 -19.21
CA LYS A 11 -11.23 -31.35 -19.68
C LYS A 11 -11.08 -31.44 -21.20
N ARG A 12 -10.52 -32.54 -21.70
CA ARG A 12 -10.54 -32.87 -23.14
C ARG A 12 -11.86 -33.56 -23.45
N ILE A 13 -12.85 -32.82 -23.95
CA ILE A 13 -14.03 -33.44 -24.55
C ILE A 13 -13.67 -33.75 -26.01
N THR A 14 -13.72 -35.03 -26.36
CA THR A 14 -13.53 -35.48 -27.74
C THR A 14 -14.91 -35.79 -28.30
N GLU A 15 -15.49 -34.88 -29.08
CA GLU A 15 -16.69 -35.19 -29.86
C GLU A 15 -16.27 -35.99 -31.10
N LYS A 16 -16.77 -37.23 -31.21
CA LYS A 16 -16.63 -38.04 -32.43
C LYS A 16 -17.77 -37.69 -33.39
N SER A 17 -17.55 -36.72 -34.26
CA SER A 17 -18.37 -36.49 -35.46
C SER A 17 -17.65 -37.07 -36.68
N PRO A 18 -18.35 -37.72 -37.63
CA PRO A 18 -17.71 -38.53 -38.68
C PRO A 18 -16.84 -37.74 -39.68
N GLU A 19 -16.94 -36.41 -39.75
CA GLU A 19 -16.24 -35.63 -40.80
C GLU A 19 -15.23 -34.59 -40.30
N LEU A 20 -15.12 -34.33 -38.99
CA LEU A 20 -14.04 -33.49 -38.46
C LEU A 20 -13.91 -33.69 -36.94
N SER A 21 -12.75 -34.17 -36.47
CA SER A 21 -12.44 -34.15 -35.03
C SER A 21 -12.09 -32.71 -34.62
N LYS A 22 -13.09 -31.91 -34.28
CA LYS A 22 -12.84 -30.61 -33.62
C LYS A 22 -12.48 -30.89 -32.17
N GLN A 23 -11.22 -30.66 -31.82
CA GLN A 23 -10.75 -30.77 -30.44
C GLN A 23 -11.02 -29.45 -29.72
N THR A 24 -12.20 -29.30 -29.12
CA THR A 24 -12.55 -28.12 -28.33
C THR A 24 -12.01 -28.29 -26.91
N ARG A 25 -11.12 -27.39 -26.47
CA ARG A 25 -10.70 -27.33 -25.06
C ARG A 25 -11.83 -26.69 -24.26
N CYS A 26 -12.51 -27.47 -23.42
CA CYS A 26 -13.48 -26.93 -22.47
C CYS A 26 -12.83 -26.85 -21.09
N TYR A 27 -12.93 -25.67 -20.50
CA TYR A 27 -12.42 -25.34 -19.18
C TYR A 27 -13.57 -25.54 -18.18
N THR A 28 -13.41 -26.44 -17.22
CA THR A 28 -14.37 -26.60 -16.13
C THR A 28 -13.78 -26.00 -14.87
N THR A 29 -14.52 -25.07 -14.27
CA THR A 29 -14.16 -24.40 -13.02
C THR A 29 -14.50 -25.30 -11.84
N VAL A 30 -13.50 -25.67 -11.04
CA VAL A 30 -13.70 -26.46 -9.83
C VAL A 30 -13.36 -25.58 -8.62
N PRO A 31 -14.31 -25.32 -7.69
CA PRO A 31 -13.97 -24.67 -6.45
C PRO A 31 -13.01 -25.57 -5.67
N CYS A 32 -11.82 -25.06 -5.37
CA CYS A 32 -10.80 -25.83 -4.67
C CYS A 32 -10.97 -25.67 -3.16
N GLU A 33 -10.76 -24.45 -2.68
CA GLU A 33 -10.77 -24.11 -1.26
C GLU A 33 -11.38 -22.73 -1.04
N SER A 34 -11.92 -22.54 0.16
CA SER A 34 -12.51 -21.29 0.63
C SER A 34 -11.80 -20.81 1.88
N PHE A 35 -11.51 -19.51 1.96
CA PHE A 35 -10.90 -18.88 3.12
C PHE A 35 -11.79 -17.76 3.65
N GLU A 36 -11.76 -17.56 4.95
CA GLU A 36 -12.32 -16.37 5.58
C GLU A 36 -11.21 -15.36 5.85
N VAL A 37 -11.44 -14.13 5.42
CA VAL A 37 -10.50 -13.02 5.47
C VAL A 37 -11.12 -11.89 6.27
N LEU A 38 -10.41 -11.39 7.26
CA LEU A 38 -10.84 -10.26 8.08
C LEU A 38 -10.47 -8.93 7.45
N ASN A 39 -9.21 -8.75 7.04
CA ASN A 39 -8.67 -7.48 6.57
C ASN A 39 -8.66 -7.43 5.04
N GLU A 40 -7.81 -8.21 4.38
CA GLU A 40 -7.66 -8.13 2.92
C GLU A 40 -7.23 -9.41 2.22
N LEU A 41 -7.69 -9.52 0.99
CA LEU A 41 -7.18 -10.40 -0.04
C LEU A 41 -6.21 -9.61 -0.92
N VAL A 42 -4.99 -10.10 -1.05
CA VAL A 42 -4.01 -9.49 -1.96
C VAL A 42 -3.70 -10.46 -3.09
N VAL A 43 -3.80 -9.99 -4.33
CA VAL A 43 -3.31 -10.72 -5.51
C VAL A 43 -2.13 -9.96 -6.09
N ASP A 44 -0.93 -10.53 -6.00
CA ASP A 44 0.33 -9.93 -6.41
C ASP A 44 1.05 -10.74 -7.51
N ARG A 45 2.02 -10.13 -8.19
CA ARG A 45 2.88 -10.77 -9.22
C ARG A 45 3.82 -11.85 -8.66
N GLY A 46 3.98 -11.90 -7.35
CA GLY A 46 4.90 -12.77 -6.65
C GLY A 46 6.37 -12.63 -7.02
N PRO A 47 7.11 -13.74 -7.13
CA PRO A 47 8.54 -13.68 -7.44
C PRO A 47 8.81 -13.26 -8.89
N SER A 48 7.77 -13.13 -9.72
CA SER A 48 7.94 -12.75 -11.12
C SER A 48 8.47 -11.32 -11.25
N PRO A 49 9.49 -11.06 -12.07
CA PRO A 49 9.96 -9.71 -12.36
C PRO A 49 8.98 -8.94 -13.27
N TYR A 50 8.05 -9.65 -13.92
CA TYR A 50 7.04 -9.02 -14.77
C TYR A 50 5.86 -8.54 -13.93
N MET A 51 5.29 -7.42 -14.35
CA MET A 51 4.05 -6.90 -13.81
C MET A 51 2.91 -7.92 -13.93
N SER A 52 2.05 -7.98 -12.93
CA SER A 52 0.87 -8.84 -12.97
C SER A 52 -0.15 -8.31 -13.99
N MET A 53 -0.75 -9.23 -14.74
CA MET A 53 -1.91 -8.93 -15.58
C MET A 53 -3.10 -9.67 -14.98
N LEU A 54 -4.07 -8.93 -14.45
CA LEU A 54 -5.25 -9.51 -13.80
C LEU A 54 -6.50 -8.90 -14.42
N GLU A 55 -7.54 -9.70 -14.62
CA GLU A 55 -8.83 -9.21 -15.06
C GLU A 55 -9.76 -9.10 -13.87
N LEU A 56 -10.28 -7.90 -13.62
CA LEU A 56 -11.22 -7.61 -12.54
C LEU A 56 -12.64 -7.60 -13.08
N PHE A 57 -13.50 -8.39 -12.46
CA PHE A 57 -14.91 -8.50 -12.77
C PHE A 57 -15.76 -8.17 -11.54
N GLY A 58 -16.90 -7.56 -11.80
CA GLY A 58 -17.93 -7.24 -10.82
C GLY A 58 -19.28 -7.73 -11.30
N ASP A 59 -19.93 -8.61 -10.53
CA ASP A 59 -21.19 -9.27 -10.92
C ASP A 59 -21.13 -9.86 -12.35
N GLU A 60 -20.01 -10.52 -12.67
CA GLU A 60 -19.66 -11.08 -13.99
C GLU A 60 -19.42 -10.08 -15.13
N GLN A 61 -19.53 -8.77 -14.88
CA GLN A 61 -19.15 -7.74 -15.84
C GLN A 61 -17.66 -7.41 -15.72
N HIS A 62 -16.97 -7.33 -16.86
CA HIS A 62 -15.57 -6.93 -16.87
C HIS A 62 -15.47 -5.44 -16.51
N LEU A 63 -14.79 -5.14 -15.41
CA LEU A 63 -14.57 -3.75 -14.97
C LEU A 63 -13.33 -3.17 -15.62
N THR A 64 -12.19 -3.87 -15.46
CA THR A 64 -10.90 -3.42 -16.00
C THR A 64 -9.88 -4.55 -15.98
N THR A 65 -8.81 -4.38 -16.77
CA THR A 65 -7.60 -5.19 -16.68
C THR A 65 -6.55 -4.45 -15.89
N VAL A 66 -6.17 -5.04 -14.77
CA VAL A 66 -5.15 -4.53 -13.86
C VAL A 66 -3.77 -4.89 -14.39
N GLN A 67 -2.97 -3.84 -14.57
CA GLN A 67 -1.56 -3.89 -14.89
C GLN A 67 -0.83 -3.17 -13.76
N ALA A 68 -0.37 -3.97 -12.78
CA ALA A 68 0.17 -3.45 -11.52
C ALA A 68 1.08 -4.49 -10.85
N ASP A 69 1.75 -4.13 -9.76
CA ASP A 69 2.38 -5.13 -8.88
C ASP A 69 1.33 -6.08 -8.30
N GLY A 70 0.11 -5.58 -8.08
CA GLY A 70 -1.04 -6.38 -7.68
C GLY A 70 -2.31 -5.57 -7.47
N ILE A 71 -3.30 -6.21 -6.87
CA ILE A 71 -4.54 -5.61 -6.41
C ILE A 71 -4.87 -6.10 -4.99
N CYS A 72 -5.33 -5.18 -4.15
CA CYS A 72 -5.79 -5.44 -2.79
C CYS A 72 -7.31 -5.28 -2.74
N ILE A 73 -8.01 -6.31 -2.23
CA ILE A 73 -9.44 -6.28 -1.94
C ILE A 73 -9.60 -6.32 -0.43
N ALA A 74 -9.98 -5.20 0.17
CA ALA A 74 -10.03 -5.05 1.62
C ALA A 74 -11.47 -4.89 2.13
N THR A 75 -11.69 -5.31 3.37
CA THR A 75 -12.87 -4.96 4.16
C THR A 75 -12.71 -3.55 4.75
N PRO A 76 -13.78 -2.95 5.30
CA PRO A 76 -13.68 -1.69 6.02
C PRO A 76 -12.66 -1.74 7.17
N THR A 77 -12.58 -2.89 7.87
CA THR A 77 -11.56 -3.14 8.91
C THR A 77 -10.15 -3.19 8.34
N GLY A 78 -9.96 -3.80 7.16
CA GLY A 78 -8.69 -3.81 6.43
C GLY A 78 -8.32 -2.46 5.79
N SER A 79 -9.18 -1.46 5.83
CA SER A 79 -8.89 -0.13 5.25
C SER A 79 -7.73 0.58 5.92
N THR A 80 -7.41 0.23 7.17
CA THR A 80 -6.25 0.72 7.95
C THR A 80 -5.01 -0.16 7.81
N ALA A 81 -5.11 -1.32 7.15
CA ALA A 81 -4.02 -2.27 6.98
C ALA A 81 -3.29 -2.04 5.66
N TYR A 82 -3.05 -3.08 4.85
CA TYR A 82 -2.25 -2.94 3.64
C TYR A 82 -2.90 -2.02 2.60
N SER A 83 -4.24 -1.97 2.56
CA SER A 83 -4.97 -1.03 1.71
C SER A 83 -4.60 0.43 2.01
N LEU A 84 -4.36 0.81 3.28
CA LEU A 84 -3.94 2.18 3.63
C LEU A 84 -2.58 2.52 3.02
N SER A 85 -1.63 1.59 3.12
CA SER A 85 -0.29 1.74 2.55
C SER A 85 -0.31 1.84 1.02
N ALA A 86 -1.23 1.12 0.37
CA ALA A 86 -1.46 1.19 -1.07
C ALA A 86 -2.31 2.41 -1.50
N GLN A 87 -2.41 3.44 -0.66
CA GLN A 87 -3.13 4.69 -0.93
C GLN A 87 -4.67 4.54 -0.98
N GLY A 88 -5.21 3.48 -0.37
CA GLY A 88 -6.64 3.30 -0.16
C GLY A 88 -7.22 4.29 0.86
N SER A 89 -8.55 4.38 0.90
CA SER A 89 -9.24 5.30 1.80
C SER A 89 -9.50 4.66 3.17
N LEU A 90 -9.30 5.43 4.25
CA LEU A 90 -9.77 5.05 5.57
C LEU A 90 -11.29 4.95 5.58
N THR A 91 -11.80 3.84 6.08
CA THR A 91 -13.23 3.53 6.09
C THR A 91 -13.65 3.13 7.49
N HIS A 92 -14.76 3.69 7.97
CA HIS A 92 -15.33 3.34 9.26
C HIS A 92 -15.90 1.90 9.21
N PRO A 93 -15.72 1.07 10.25
CA PRO A 93 -16.13 -0.35 10.23
C PRO A 93 -17.63 -0.58 10.02
N ASP A 94 -18.49 0.37 10.42
CA ASP A 94 -19.95 0.28 10.18
C ASP A 94 -20.36 0.46 8.70
N ILE A 95 -19.47 0.97 7.85
CA ILE A 95 -19.77 1.15 6.42
C ILE A 95 -19.65 -0.20 5.72
N ARG A 96 -20.76 -0.67 5.17
CA ARG A 96 -20.84 -1.94 4.43
C ARG A 96 -20.34 -1.79 3.00
N CYS A 97 -19.05 -1.97 2.80
CA CYS A 97 -18.43 -1.91 1.47
C CYS A 97 -17.22 -2.84 1.35
N THR A 98 -16.81 -3.08 0.12
CA THR A 98 -15.54 -3.71 -0.22
C THR A 98 -14.65 -2.67 -0.89
N LEU A 99 -13.40 -2.55 -0.43
CA LEU A 99 -12.42 -1.64 -1.00
C LEU A 99 -11.61 -2.37 -2.06
N VAL A 100 -11.39 -1.72 -3.20
CA VAL A 100 -10.53 -2.21 -4.27
C VAL A 100 -9.41 -1.19 -4.46
N THR A 101 -8.19 -1.60 -4.13
CA THR A 101 -7.01 -0.72 -4.10
C THR A 101 -5.90 -1.35 -4.96
N PRO A 102 -5.52 -0.72 -6.10
CA PRO A 102 -4.40 -1.22 -6.89
C PRO A 102 -3.05 -0.98 -6.19
N ILE A 103 -2.12 -1.91 -6.35
CA ILE A 103 -0.77 -1.83 -5.76
C ILE A 103 0.20 -1.45 -6.87
N CYS A 104 0.74 -0.23 -6.81
CA CYS A 104 1.67 0.32 -7.82
C CYS A 104 1.17 0.11 -9.28
N PRO A 105 -0.01 0.64 -9.65
CA PRO A 105 -0.52 0.47 -11.00
C PRO A 105 0.34 1.20 -12.03
N HIS A 106 0.59 0.56 -13.17
CA HIS A 106 1.29 1.15 -14.31
C HIS A 106 0.38 2.06 -15.16
N THR A 107 -0.73 2.53 -14.58
CA THR A 107 -1.70 3.42 -15.22
C THR A 107 -2.09 4.52 -14.24
N LEU A 108 -2.00 5.78 -14.68
CA LEU A 108 -2.27 6.96 -13.83
C LEU A 108 -3.74 7.11 -13.41
N ASN A 109 -4.65 6.47 -14.16
CA ASN A 109 -6.10 6.59 -13.98
C ASN A 109 -6.69 5.46 -13.13
N PHE A 110 -5.90 4.49 -12.68
CA PHE A 110 -6.42 3.42 -11.84
C PHE A 110 -6.38 3.85 -10.37
N ARG A 111 -7.52 4.33 -9.88
CA ARG A 111 -7.68 4.83 -8.51
C ARG A 111 -8.39 3.81 -7.62
N PRO A 112 -8.14 3.83 -6.30
CA PRO A 112 -8.90 3.04 -5.35
C PRO A 112 -10.40 3.35 -5.43
N MET A 113 -11.24 2.35 -5.24
CA MET A 113 -12.70 2.47 -5.28
C MET A 113 -13.37 1.68 -4.17
N LEU A 114 -14.54 2.15 -3.74
CA LEU A 114 -15.42 1.45 -2.80
C LEU A 114 -16.59 0.86 -3.57
N LEU A 115 -16.83 -0.43 -3.38
CA LEU A 115 -17.92 -1.18 -3.99
C LEU A 115 -18.94 -1.64 -2.94
N PRO A 116 -20.22 -1.78 -3.28
CA PRO A 116 -21.24 -2.29 -2.35
C PRO A 116 -20.95 -3.72 -1.88
N GLU A 117 -21.32 -4.07 -0.64
CA GLU A 117 -21.10 -5.42 -0.08
C GLU A 117 -21.80 -6.55 -0.85
N ALA A 118 -22.91 -6.24 -1.54
CA ALA A 118 -23.70 -7.21 -2.30
C ALA A 118 -23.02 -7.62 -3.62
N MET A 119 -22.07 -6.83 -4.09
CA MET A 119 -21.37 -7.05 -5.35
C MET A 119 -20.36 -8.19 -5.20
N THR A 120 -20.40 -9.13 -6.13
CA THR A 120 -19.42 -10.22 -6.20
C THR A 120 -18.23 -9.79 -7.03
N ILE A 121 -17.04 -9.82 -6.45
CA ILE A 121 -15.80 -9.49 -7.16
C ILE A 121 -15.14 -10.78 -7.62
N ARG A 122 -14.68 -10.82 -8.87
CA ARG A 122 -13.90 -11.93 -9.41
C ARG A 122 -12.62 -11.40 -10.02
N ILE A 123 -11.49 -11.95 -9.59
CA ILE A 123 -10.14 -11.62 -10.08
C ILE A 123 -9.62 -12.83 -10.82
N ALA A 124 -9.37 -12.71 -12.12
CA ALA A 124 -8.87 -13.80 -12.95
C ALA A 124 -7.47 -13.52 -13.46
N VAL A 125 -6.64 -14.56 -13.54
CA VAL A 125 -5.38 -14.50 -14.30
C VAL A 125 -5.71 -14.88 -15.74
N PRO A 126 -5.55 -13.99 -16.72
CA PRO A 126 -5.94 -14.28 -18.09
C PRO A 126 -5.01 -15.34 -18.70
N PHE A 127 -5.52 -16.11 -19.67
CA PHE A 127 -4.78 -17.20 -20.33
C PHE A 127 -3.53 -16.73 -21.08
N ASN A 128 -3.50 -15.47 -21.50
CA ASN A 128 -2.38 -14.85 -22.20
C ASN A 128 -1.38 -14.17 -21.24
N SER A 129 -1.57 -14.27 -19.92
CA SER A 129 -0.65 -13.69 -18.94
C SER A 129 0.73 -14.35 -19.05
N ARG A 130 1.78 -13.52 -19.05
CA ARG A 130 3.18 -13.96 -19.12
C ARG A 130 3.64 -14.66 -17.85
N SER A 131 3.03 -14.34 -16.71
CA SER A 131 3.38 -14.88 -15.39
C SER A 131 2.13 -15.34 -14.65
N THR A 132 2.35 -16.23 -13.68
CA THR A 132 1.37 -16.57 -12.65
C THR A 132 1.20 -15.41 -11.68
N ALA A 133 0.13 -15.45 -10.90
CA ALA A 133 -0.10 -14.52 -9.79
C ALA A 133 -0.14 -15.30 -8.49
N TYR A 134 0.02 -14.60 -7.38
CA TYR A 134 -0.10 -15.19 -6.05
C TYR A 134 -1.18 -14.47 -5.29
N CYS A 135 -1.96 -15.25 -4.56
CA CYS A 135 -3.06 -14.80 -3.74
C CYS A 135 -2.68 -15.01 -2.28
N SER A 136 -2.86 -14.00 -1.43
CA SER A 136 -2.66 -14.09 0.01
C SER A 136 -3.89 -13.58 0.76
N PHE A 137 -4.14 -14.21 1.90
CA PHE A 137 -5.34 -14.01 2.73
C PHE A 137 -4.87 -13.51 4.10
N ASP A 138 -5.18 -12.26 4.47
CA ASP A 138 -4.71 -11.61 5.71
C ASP A 138 -3.19 -11.69 5.91
N GLY A 139 -2.43 -11.54 4.82
CA GLY A 139 -0.96 -11.66 4.81
C GLY A 139 -0.43 -13.07 5.07
N ARG A 140 -1.29 -14.09 5.07
CA ARG A 140 -0.95 -15.51 5.25
C ARG A 140 -1.46 -16.35 4.08
N ASN A 141 -1.22 -17.66 4.15
CA ASN A 141 -1.78 -18.70 3.28
C ASN A 141 -1.64 -18.38 1.78
N ARG A 142 -0.40 -18.20 1.33
CA ARG A 142 -0.11 -17.78 -0.04
C ARG A 142 -0.35 -18.93 -1.03
N VAL A 143 -1.24 -18.71 -1.99
CA VAL A 143 -1.63 -19.68 -3.04
C VAL A 143 -1.24 -19.15 -4.40
N GLU A 144 -0.63 -19.99 -5.23
CA GLU A 144 -0.31 -19.64 -6.62
C GLU A 144 -1.54 -19.84 -7.54
N LEU A 145 -1.91 -18.78 -8.26
CA LEU A 145 -2.93 -18.74 -9.28
C LEU A 145 -2.30 -18.93 -10.66
N GLN A 146 -2.69 -19.99 -11.35
CA GLN A 146 -2.24 -20.26 -12.72
C GLN A 146 -3.09 -19.51 -13.75
N GLN A 147 -2.62 -19.47 -14.99
CA GLN A 147 -3.37 -18.88 -16.09
C GLN A 147 -4.73 -19.56 -16.26
N GLY A 148 -5.81 -18.77 -16.27
CA GLY A 148 -7.18 -19.24 -16.34
C GLY A 148 -7.84 -19.50 -14.98
N ASP A 149 -7.08 -19.46 -13.89
CA ASP A 149 -7.62 -19.51 -12.52
C ASP A 149 -8.24 -18.17 -12.13
N HIS A 150 -9.21 -18.21 -11.21
CA HIS A 150 -9.77 -16.99 -10.65
C HIS A 150 -10.16 -17.12 -9.19
N VAL A 151 -10.10 -16.01 -8.48
CA VAL A 151 -10.56 -15.88 -7.09
C VAL A 151 -11.87 -15.12 -7.10
N LYS A 152 -12.87 -15.67 -6.42
CA LYS A 152 -14.16 -15.06 -6.17
C LYS A 152 -14.18 -14.53 -4.75
N VAL A 153 -14.65 -13.30 -4.59
CA VAL A 153 -14.71 -12.59 -3.31
C VAL A 153 -16.15 -12.17 -3.06
N THR A 154 -16.67 -12.56 -1.91
CA THR A 154 -18.00 -12.21 -1.44
C THR A 154 -17.96 -11.83 0.04
N ILE A 155 -19.00 -11.16 0.53
CA ILE A 155 -19.14 -10.93 1.97
C ILE A 155 -19.36 -12.28 2.69
N SER A 156 -18.70 -12.50 3.83
CA SER A 156 -18.93 -13.74 4.62
C SER A 156 -20.25 -13.63 5.37
N ARG A 157 -20.88 -14.78 5.62
CA ARG A 157 -22.08 -14.89 6.47
C ARG A 157 -21.77 -14.73 7.96
N TYR A 158 -20.50 -14.83 8.34
CA TYR A 158 -20.03 -14.81 9.72
C TYR A 158 -19.17 -13.56 9.97
N PRO A 159 -19.76 -12.40 10.27
CA PRO A 159 -19.00 -11.22 10.67
C PRO A 159 -18.36 -11.44 12.04
N LEU A 160 -17.15 -10.90 12.23
CA LEU A 160 -16.43 -11.00 13.50
C LEU A 160 -16.99 -9.94 14.49
N PRO A 161 -17.61 -10.34 15.61
CA PRO A 161 -18.07 -9.39 16.62
C PRO A 161 -16.87 -8.77 17.33
N THR A 162 -16.81 -7.44 17.35
CA THR A 162 -15.77 -6.68 18.06
C THR A 162 -16.37 -6.07 19.33
N VAL A 163 -15.63 -6.09 20.44
CA VAL A 163 -16.05 -5.48 21.70
C VAL A 163 -15.53 -4.04 21.74
N CYS A 164 -16.43 -3.07 21.88
CA CYS A 164 -16.11 -1.66 22.04
C CYS A 164 -16.10 -1.27 23.52
N GLY A 165 -15.23 -0.32 23.89
CA GLY A 165 -15.18 0.25 25.23
C GLY A 165 -16.36 1.18 25.52
N THR A 166 -16.68 2.06 24.58
CA THR A 166 -17.87 2.94 24.65
C THR A 166 -18.81 2.71 23.47
N ASP A 167 -18.45 3.24 22.31
CA ASP A 167 -19.18 3.10 21.05
C ASP A 167 -18.20 2.95 19.89
N THR A 168 -18.65 2.30 18.82
CA THR A 168 -17.81 1.97 17.67
C THR A 168 -17.14 3.21 17.09
N SER A 169 -17.87 4.33 17.00
CA SER A 169 -17.37 5.55 16.39
C SER A 169 -16.33 6.24 17.26
N THR A 170 -16.58 6.44 18.56
CA THR A 170 -15.59 7.07 19.45
C THR A 170 -14.31 6.25 19.52
N ASP A 171 -14.41 4.93 19.62
CA ASP A 171 -13.26 4.04 19.72
C ASP A 171 -12.42 4.08 18.44
N TRP A 172 -13.09 4.11 17.28
CA TRP A 172 -12.43 4.24 15.99
C TRP A 172 -11.73 5.61 15.83
N PHE A 173 -12.41 6.71 16.14
CA PHE A 173 -11.80 8.06 16.07
C PHE A 173 -10.63 8.21 17.04
N ALA A 174 -10.75 7.69 18.26
CA ALA A 174 -9.67 7.71 19.25
C ALA A 174 -8.45 6.91 18.74
N SER A 175 -8.69 5.75 18.15
CA SER A 175 -7.63 4.92 17.54
C SER A 175 -6.91 5.65 16.40
N LEU A 176 -7.64 6.35 15.52
CA LEU A 176 -7.04 7.13 14.44
C LEU A 176 -6.18 8.30 14.96
N GLN A 177 -6.67 9.02 15.97
CA GLN A 177 -5.92 10.13 16.57
C GLN A 177 -4.64 9.62 17.24
N GLN A 178 -4.70 8.49 17.95
CA GLN A 178 -3.56 7.91 18.65
C GLN A 178 -2.53 7.31 17.68
N CYS A 179 -2.96 6.56 16.67
CA CYS A 179 -2.06 5.83 15.78
C CYS A 179 -1.51 6.69 14.64
N LEU A 180 -2.33 7.59 14.06
CA LEU A 180 -1.94 8.36 12.87
C LEU A 180 -1.66 9.84 13.15
N GLN A 181 -1.90 10.32 14.39
CA GLN A 181 -1.87 11.76 14.72
C GLN A 181 -2.60 12.58 13.67
N TRP A 182 -3.79 12.10 13.29
CA TRP A 182 -4.49 12.53 12.09
C TRP A 182 -4.66 14.05 12.06
N ASN A 183 -3.96 14.69 11.11
CA ASN A 183 -3.99 16.13 10.86
C ASN A 183 -3.68 17.00 12.09
N VAL A 184 -2.82 16.55 13.02
CA VAL A 184 -2.29 17.40 14.09
C VAL A 184 -1.43 18.48 13.46
N ARG A 185 -1.90 19.73 13.52
CA ARG A 185 -1.19 20.92 13.04
C ARG A 185 -1.14 21.95 14.14
N GLU A 186 -0.07 22.74 14.16
CA GLU A 186 -0.09 24.00 14.90
C GLU A 186 -1.20 24.88 14.34
N ARG A 187 -2.06 25.37 15.24
CA ARG A 187 -3.19 26.22 14.85
C ARG A 187 -2.65 27.45 14.15
N GLN A 188 -3.07 27.68 12.90
CA GLN A 188 -2.68 28.86 12.15
C GLN A 188 -3.05 30.12 12.96
N LYS A 189 -2.06 30.95 13.26
CA LYS A 189 -2.28 32.22 13.98
C LYS A 189 -3.19 33.10 13.12
N SER A 190 -4.21 33.69 13.73
CA SER A 190 -5.07 34.67 13.06
C SER A 190 -4.27 35.93 12.74
N PHE A 191 -4.52 36.54 11.57
CA PHE A 191 -3.89 37.80 11.14
C PHE A 191 -3.98 38.92 12.20
N VAL A 192 -5.02 38.92 13.04
CA VAL A 192 -5.27 39.91 14.10
C VAL A 192 -4.17 39.94 15.18
N VAL A 193 -3.38 38.88 15.33
CA VAL A 193 -2.32 38.81 16.37
C VAL A 193 -1.01 39.49 15.94
N LEU A 194 -0.83 39.82 14.65
CA LEU A 194 0.39 40.48 14.18
C LEU A 194 0.40 42.00 14.41
N GLU A 195 -0.76 42.66 14.51
CA GLU A 195 -0.81 44.13 14.70
C GLU A 195 -0.61 44.57 16.16
N THR A 196 -0.76 43.67 17.13
CA THR A 196 -0.58 44.00 18.56
C THR A 196 0.85 43.79 19.07
N SER A 197 1.74 43.19 18.29
CA SER A 197 3.14 42.92 18.69
C SER A 197 4.14 44.02 18.30
N GLU A 198 3.76 45.01 17.51
CA GLU A 198 4.69 46.08 17.10
C GLU A 198 4.76 47.29 18.06
N ASN A 199 4.01 47.31 19.17
CA ASN A 199 3.91 48.55 19.98
C ASN A 199 4.36 48.48 21.44
N GLN A 200 5.20 47.51 21.84
CA GLN A 200 5.86 47.57 23.14
C GLN A 200 7.30 47.03 23.12
N LYS A 201 8.27 47.92 22.82
CA LYS A 201 9.58 47.93 23.48
C LYS A 201 10.28 49.29 23.26
N PRO A 202 10.69 50.02 24.31
CA PRO A 202 11.57 51.17 24.15
C PRO A 202 12.96 50.70 23.68
N ALA A 203 13.57 51.51 22.82
CA ALA A 203 14.81 51.24 22.11
C ALA A 203 16.01 50.89 23.02
N SER A 204 16.77 49.88 22.62
CA SER A 204 18.18 49.72 22.96
C SER A 204 18.96 49.45 21.66
N PRO A 205 20.07 50.16 21.39
CA PRO A 205 20.76 50.09 20.12
C PRO A 205 21.75 48.92 20.10
N GLY A 206 21.70 48.07 19.08
CA GLY A 206 22.73 47.07 18.83
C GLY A 206 22.28 45.96 17.90
N GLU A 207 22.98 45.86 16.76
CA GLU A 207 23.09 44.72 15.85
C GLU A 207 22.00 44.57 14.77
N GLY A 208 22.49 44.34 13.54
CA GLY A 208 21.76 44.47 12.27
C GLY A 208 20.87 43.28 11.92
N PRO A 209 20.21 43.32 10.74
CA PRO A 209 19.14 42.40 10.41
C PRO A 209 19.69 41.12 9.79
N GLU A 210 19.79 40.08 10.60
CA GLU A 210 19.84 38.70 10.14
C GLU A 210 18.78 37.92 10.93
N ASP A 211 17.58 37.76 10.35
CA ASP A 211 17.09 36.41 10.13
C ASP A 211 15.83 36.36 9.27
N SER A 212 16.04 35.64 8.18
CA SER A 212 15.13 35.31 7.10
C SER A 212 14.17 34.20 7.51
N MET A 213 13.08 34.14 6.76
CA MET A 213 11.91 33.24 6.78
C MET A 213 12.23 31.73 6.66
N PHE A 214 13.30 31.21 7.25
CA PHE A 214 13.75 29.81 7.10
C PHE A 214 14.28 29.13 8.38
N ALA A 215 14.05 29.69 9.58
CA ALA A 215 14.56 29.12 10.84
C ALA A 215 13.89 27.79 11.30
N CYS A 216 13.00 27.17 10.52
CA CYS A 216 12.32 25.92 10.89
C CYS A 216 13.15 24.63 10.69
N ILE A 217 14.41 24.72 10.24
CA ILE A 217 15.29 23.56 10.05
C ILE A 217 16.53 23.68 10.94
N ARG A 218 16.36 23.63 12.27
CA ARG A 218 17.45 23.25 13.18
C ARG A 218 16.94 22.25 14.19
N HIS A 219 17.39 21.01 14.01
CA HIS A 219 17.08 19.87 14.86
C HIS A 219 17.50 20.11 16.31
N SER A 220 16.62 19.69 17.22
CA SER A 220 16.85 19.59 18.66
C SER A 220 18.06 18.71 18.98
N LYS A 221 19.14 19.28 19.50
CA LYS A 221 20.10 18.56 20.34
C LYS A 221 19.69 18.77 21.80
N ARG A 222 19.29 17.70 22.50
CA ARG A 222 19.14 17.72 23.96
C ARG A 222 20.52 17.60 24.62
N PRO A 223 20.79 18.30 25.73
CA PRO A 223 22.01 18.06 26.50
C PRO A 223 21.81 16.91 27.49
N ILE A 224 22.78 15.98 27.53
CA ILE A 224 22.92 14.94 28.56
C ILE A 224 23.80 15.52 29.67
N SER A 225 23.27 15.56 30.89
CA SER A 225 24.01 15.90 32.12
C SER A 225 24.53 14.62 32.77
N SER A 226 25.81 14.62 33.14
CA SER A 226 26.53 13.53 33.79
C SER A 226 26.39 13.57 35.32
N LYS A 227 26.27 12.38 35.94
CA LYS A 227 26.99 11.98 37.16
C LYS A 227 26.83 10.47 37.43
N SER A 228 27.92 9.88 37.89
CA SER A 228 28.22 8.46 38.02
C SER A 228 27.77 7.82 39.35
N SER A 229 27.52 6.52 39.33
CA SER A 229 27.83 5.55 40.40
C SER A 229 27.74 4.13 39.82
N GLY A 230 28.70 3.28 40.16
CA GLY A 230 29.10 2.10 39.38
C GLY A 230 28.38 0.79 39.71
N ILE A 231 28.66 -0.23 38.88
CA ILE A 231 29.18 -1.56 39.26
C ILE A 231 29.38 -2.39 37.97
N THR A 232 30.31 -3.34 38.07
CA THR A 232 31.25 -3.86 37.06
C THR A 232 30.78 -5.15 36.35
N ILE A 233 31.65 -5.62 35.43
CA ILE A 233 31.95 -6.98 34.90
C ILE A 233 31.10 -7.49 33.69
N ILE A 234 31.60 -8.08 32.59
CA ILE A 234 32.88 -8.75 32.19
C ILE A 234 33.11 -8.57 30.66
N ASP A 235 34.38 -8.53 30.25
CA ASP A 235 34.95 -8.53 28.89
C ASP A 235 34.70 -9.82 28.08
N GLU A 236 34.64 -9.72 26.74
CA GLU A 236 35.17 -10.77 25.84
C GLU A 236 35.43 -10.23 24.41
N ASP A 237 36.72 -10.17 24.10
CA ASP A 237 37.50 -9.93 22.87
C ASP A 237 36.82 -10.07 21.48
N THR A 238 37.14 -9.17 20.55
CA THR A 238 38.19 -9.38 19.52
C THR A 238 38.29 -8.21 18.54
N ASP A 239 39.45 -7.55 18.54
CA ASP A 239 39.90 -6.60 17.52
C ASP A 239 40.37 -7.33 16.26
N THR A 240 39.90 -6.88 15.10
CA THR A 240 40.71 -6.79 13.87
C THR A 240 40.19 -5.62 13.06
N GLU A 241 40.94 -4.51 13.10
CA GLU A 241 40.81 -3.35 12.23
C GLU A 241 41.37 -3.68 10.84
N GLU A 242 40.55 -3.53 9.79
CA GLU A 242 41.04 -3.21 8.44
C GLU A 242 40.24 -2.01 7.93
N ASN A 243 40.95 -0.89 7.79
CA ASN A 243 40.48 0.37 7.20
C ASN A 243 40.59 0.27 5.67
N ASP A 244 39.47 0.44 4.97
CA ASP A 244 39.44 0.80 3.55
C ASP A 244 38.56 2.04 3.36
N ASP A 245 39.21 3.21 3.44
CA ASP A 245 38.63 4.52 3.09
C ASP A 245 38.63 4.69 1.55
N GLU A 246 37.55 4.30 0.87
CA GLU A 246 37.31 4.72 -0.52
C GLU A 246 36.41 5.97 -0.57
N SER A 247 37.08 7.12 -0.70
CA SER A 247 36.52 8.43 -1.04
C SER A 247 36.07 8.47 -2.51
N TRP A 248 34.76 8.61 -2.75
CA TRP A 248 34.20 8.83 -4.09
C TRP A 248 34.12 10.32 -4.42
N ASP A 249 35.20 10.89 -4.97
CA ASP A 249 35.21 12.25 -5.51
C ASP A 249 34.53 12.30 -6.89
N LEU A 250 33.31 12.84 -6.93
CA LEU A 250 32.62 13.19 -8.18
C LEU A 250 33.05 14.59 -8.65
N PRO A 251 33.48 14.79 -9.91
CA PRO A 251 33.85 16.10 -10.41
C PRO A 251 32.63 16.99 -10.65
N ALA A 252 32.79 18.29 -10.35
CA ALA A 252 31.77 19.33 -10.48
C ALA A 252 31.31 19.53 -11.94
N TRP A 253 30.00 19.72 -12.10
CA TRP A 253 29.34 20.06 -13.36
C TRP A 253 29.80 21.44 -13.88
N ASN A 254 30.19 21.52 -15.15
CA ASN A 254 30.55 22.75 -15.85
C ASN A 254 29.39 23.14 -16.79
N ASP A 255 28.87 24.36 -16.66
CA ASP A 255 27.69 24.88 -17.39
C ASP A 255 27.99 25.40 -18.82
N ASP A 256 29.08 24.98 -19.46
CA ASP A 256 29.53 25.56 -20.75
C ASP A 256 29.26 24.71 -22.01
N GLU A 257 28.44 23.67 -21.93
CA GLU A 257 28.10 22.82 -23.09
C GLU A 257 26.68 23.06 -23.66
N MET A 258 26.29 24.33 -23.79
CA MET A 258 25.06 24.71 -24.51
C MET A 258 25.32 25.79 -25.57
N SER A 259 26.26 25.56 -26.48
CA SER A 259 26.31 26.31 -27.76
C SER A 259 27.23 25.67 -28.81
N GLN A 260 26.90 24.47 -29.29
CA GLN A 260 27.34 24.01 -30.62
C GLN A 260 26.57 22.75 -31.05
N GLY A 261 25.61 22.94 -31.94
CA GLY A 261 24.81 21.83 -32.49
C GLY A 261 23.62 22.29 -33.33
N LEU A 262 23.80 23.35 -34.12
CA LEU A 262 22.87 23.72 -35.20
C LEU A 262 23.66 23.69 -36.52
N VAL A 263 23.02 23.12 -37.54
CA VAL A 263 23.37 23.07 -38.97
C VAL A 263 24.23 21.88 -39.43
N SER A 264 23.56 20.81 -39.88
CA SER A 264 23.48 20.43 -41.30
C SER A 264 22.38 19.38 -41.51
#